data_AF-A0A2X2IMI2-F1
#
_entry.id   AF-A0A2X2IMI2-F1
#
_cell.length_a   1.000
_cell.length_b   1.000
_cell.length_c   1.000
_cell.angle_alpha   90.00
_cell.angle_beta   90.00
_cell.angle_gamma   90.00
#
_symmetry.space_group_name_H-M   'P 1'
#
loop_
_entity.id
_entity.type
_entity.pdbx_description
1 polymer ?
#
loop_
_entity_poly.entity_id
_entity_poly.type
_entity_poly.pdbx_seq_one_letter_code
_entity_poly.pdbx_strand_id
1 'polypeptide(L)'
;MADLYSHRWEIELGYREIKQTMQLSRLTLRSKKPELVEQELWGVLLAYNLVRYQMIKMAEHLKGYWPNQLSFSESCGMVMRMLMTLQGASPGRIPELMRDLASMGQLVKLPTRRERAFPRVVKERP
;
A
#
# COMPACT_ATOMS: atom_id res chain seq x y z
N MET A 1 22.70 -12.31 6.61
CA MET A 1 21.58 -13.27 6.54
C MET A 1 20.51 -13.02 7.60
N ALA A 2 20.86 -12.77 8.87
CA ALA A 2 19.88 -12.48 9.93
C ALA A 2 19.04 -11.21 9.68
N ASP A 3 19.66 -10.11 9.20
CA ASP A 3 18.96 -8.84 8.94
C ASP A 3 17.89 -8.96 7.85
N LEU A 4 18.14 -9.75 6.80
CA LEU A 4 17.16 -9.94 5.72
C LEU A 4 15.88 -10.66 6.22
N TYR A 5 16.03 -11.56 7.18
CA TYR A 5 14.90 -12.29 7.77
C TYR A 5 13.99 -11.37 8.59
N SER A 6 14.52 -10.28 9.14
CA SER A 6 13.71 -9.27 9.84
C SER A 6 12.69 -8.60 8.92
N HIS A 7 13.02 -8.48 7.63
CA HIS A 7 12.14 -7.92 6.59
C HIS A 7 11.09 -8.91 6.07
N ARG A 8 11.12 -10.19 6.47
CA ARG A 8 10.08 -11.16 6.07
C ARG A 8 8.68 -10.67 6.47
N TRP A 9 8.55 -10.00 7.61
CA TRP A 9 7.28 -9.47 8.12
C TRP A 9 6.66 -8.39 7.22
N GLU A 10 7.43 -7.81 6.28
CA GLU A 10 6.89 -6.83 5.32
C GLU A 10 5.81 -7.46 4.42
N ILE A 11 5.89 -8.76 4.12
CA ILE A 11 4.84 -9.43 3.34
C ILE A 11 3.51 -9.50 4.11
N GLU A 12 3.58 -9.65 5.44
CA GLU A 12 2.40 -9.70 6.31
C GLU A 12 1.73 -8.34 6.40
N LEU A 13 2.52 -7.26 6.33
CA LEU A 13 1.99 -5.92 6.18
C LEU A 13 1.26 -5.76 4.84
N GLY A 14 1.82 -6.26 3.74
CA GLY A 14 1.15 -6.28 2.43
C GLY A 14 -0.19 -7.03 2.46
N TYR A 15 -0.25 -8.21 3.08
CA TYR A 15 -1.51 -8.93 3.27
C TYR A 15 -2.52 -8.13 4.10
N ARG A 16 -2.05 -7.41 5.13
CA ARG A 16 -2.90 -6.54 5.95
C ARG A 16 -3.45 -5.36 5.13
N GLU A 17 -2.61 -4.70 4.34
CA GLU A 17 -3.01 -3.59 3.46
C GLU A 17 -4.14 -4.02 2.51
N ILE A 18 -4.02 -5.21 1.90
CA ILE A 18 -5.07 -5.74 1.02
C ILE A 18 -6.35 -6.07 1.80
N LYS A 19 -6.25 -6.89 2.85
CA LYS A 19 -7.42 -7.42 3.57
C LYS A 19 -8.14 -6.37 4.41
N GLN A 20 -7.38 -5.55 5.14
CA GLN A 20 -7.95 -4.58 6.09
C GLN A 20 -8.22 -3.24 5.43
N THR A 21 -7.28 -2.73 4.63
CA THR A 21 -7.41 -1.39 4.04
C THR A 21 -8.25 -1.41 2.77
N MET A 22 -7.86 -2.19 1.76
CA MET A 22 -8.59 -2.19 0.47
C MET A 22 -9.94 -2.90 0.56
N GLN A 23 -10.02 -4.01 1.28
CA GLN A 23 -11.25 -4.79 1.42
C GLN A 23 -12.08 -4.42 2.65
N LEU A 24 -11.67 -3.42 3.44
CA LEU A 24 -12.38 -2.98 4.65
C LEU A 24 -12.68 -4.13 5.63
N SER A 25 -11.74 -5.07 5.77
CA SER A 25 -11.86 -6.28 6.61
C SER A 25 -13.05 -7.18 6.27
N ARG A 26 -13.57 -7.11 5.03
CA ARG A 26 -14.61 -8.04 4.57
C ARG A 26 -14.05 -9.46 4.45
N LEU A 27 -14.84 -10.43 4.91
CA LEU A 27 -14.48 -11.85 4.92
C LEU A 27 -14.66 -12.52 3.56
N THR A 28 -15.45 -11.93 2.66
CA THR A 28 -15.80 -12.53 1.38
C THR A 28 -15.66 -11.52 0.23
N LEU A 29 -15.25 -12.04 -0.92
CA LEU A 29 -15.36 -11.35 -2.21
C LEU A 29 -16.84 -11.22 -2.62
N ARG A 30 -17.13 -10.30 -3.53
CA ARG A 30 -18.51 -9.95 -3.91
C ARG A 30 -19.13 -11.00 -4.83
N SER A 31 -18.33 -11.56 -5.73
CA SER A 31 -18.83 -12.53 -6.71
C SER A 31 -19.12 -13.90 -6.08
N LYS A 32 -20.13 -14.60 -6.63
CA LYS A 32 -20.48 -15.99 -6.30
C LYS A 32 -20.15 -16.98 -7.42
N LYS A 33 -19.59 -16.52 -8.54
CA LYS A 33 -19.15 -17.37 -9.67
C LYS A 33 -17.62 -17.49 -9.65
N PRO A 34 -17.04 -18.70 -9.75
CA PRO A 34 -15.60 -18.90 -9.65
C PRO A 34 -14.77 -18.01 -10.59
N GLU A 35 -15.22 -17.86 -11.83
CA GLU A 35 -14.51 -17.10 -12.87
C GLU A 35 -14.47 -15.60 -12.52
N LEU A 36 -15.59 -15.08 -12.02
CA LEU A 36 -15.69 -13.68 -11.60
C LEU A 36 -14.98 -13.43 -10.26
N VAL A 37 -14.85 -14.45 -9.40
CA VAL A 37 -14.03 -14.38 -8.18
C VAL A 37 -12.55 -14.24 -8.55
N GLU A 38 -12.08 -14.99 -9.54
CA GLU A 38 -10.71 -14.85 -10.06
C GLU A 38 -10.48 -13.45 -10.62
N GLN A 39 -11.42 -12.93 -11.42
CA GLN A 39 -11.36 -11.56 -11.94
C GLN A 39 -11.30 -10.52 -10.81
N GLU A 40 -12.11 -10.68 -9.77
CA GLU A 40 -12.10 -9.77 -8.61
C GLU A 40 -10.74 -9.78 -7.90
N LEU A 41 -10.12 -10.95 -7.74
CA LEU A 41 -8.78 -11.08 -7.16
C LEU A 41 -7.72 -10.35 -7.99
N TRP A 42 -7.75 -10.51 -9.32
CA TRP A 42 -6.86 -9.78 -10.22
C TRP A 42 -7.06 -8.26 -10.12
N GLY A 43 -8.31 -7.80 -10.02
CA GLY A 43 -8.63 -6.39 -9.82
C GLY A 43 -8.04 -5.83 -8.51
N VAL A 44 -8.13 -6.59 -7.42
CA VAL A 44 -7.53 -6.22 -6.13
C VAL A 44 -6.00 -6.14 -6.24
N LEU A 45 -5.35 -7.13 -6.86
CA LEU A 45 -3.90 -7.13 -7.02
C LEU A 45 -3.42 -5.97 -7.91
N LEU A 46 -4.15 -5.66 -8.98
CA LEU A 46 -3.85 -4.53 -9.85
C LEU A 46 -3.94 -3.21 -9.09
N ALA A 47 -5.02 -2.99 -8.34
CA ALA A 47 -5.21 -1.78 -7.54
C ALA A 47 -4.16 -1.65 -6.43
N TYR A 48 -3.78 -2.75 -5.77
CA TYR A 48 -2.70 -2.76 -4.78
C TYR A 48 -1.37 -2.33 -5.41
N ASN A 49 -1.02 -2.92 -6.55
CA ASN A 49 0.22 -2.59 -7.25
C ASN A 49 0.23 -1.15 -7.78
N LEU A 50 -0.92 -0.62 -8.21
CA LEU A 50 -1.06 0.78 -8.61
C LEU A 50 -0.74 1.72 -7.43
N VAL A 51 -1.31 1.47 -6.26
CA VAL A 51 -1.02 2.28 -5.06
C VAL A 51 0.46 2.15 -4.67
N ARG A 52 1.03 0.94 -4.70
CA ARG A 52 2.46 0.72 -4.42
C ARG A 52 3.37 1.43 -5.39
N TYR A 53 3.05 1.41 -6.68
CA TYR A 53 3.79 2.15 -7.69
C TYR A 53 3.74 3.65 -7.41
N GLN A 54 2.57 4.20 -7.07
CA GLN A 54 2.47 5.60 -6.70
C GLN A 54 3.29 5.93 -5.44
N MET A 55 3.33 5.04 -4.44
CA MET A 55 4.18 5.20 -3.26
C MET A 55 5.67 5.21 -3.60
N ILE A 56 6.10 4.39 -4.57
CA ILE A 56 7.48 4.44 -5.09
C ILE A 56 7.76 5.81 -5.70
N LYS A 57 6.86 6.31 -6.55
CA LYS A 57 6.97 7.64 -7.13
C LYS A 57 6.99 8.74 -6.10
N MET A 58 6.17 8.66 -5.06
CA MET A 58 6.22 9.62 -3.95
C MET A 58 7.55 9.57 -3.19
N ALA A 59 8.06 8.37 -2.90
CA ALA A 59 9.31 8.19 -2.18
C ALA A 59 10.54 8.72 -2.97
N GLU A 60 10.53 8.68 -4.30
CA GLU A 60 11.58 9.29 -5.15
C GLU A 60 11.79 10.79 -4.84
N HIS A 61 10.74 11.49 -4.38
CA HIS A 61 10.82 12.91 -3.98
C HIS A 61 11.21 13.12 -2.50
N LEU A 62 11.39 12.05 -1.73
CA LEU A 62 11.67 12.09 -0.29
C LEU A 62 13.07 11.55 0.00
N LYS A 63 14.03 12.43 0.24
CA LYS A 63 15.40 12.01 0.60
C LYS A 63 15.39 11.16 1.87
N GLY A 64 15.93 9.94 1.77
CA GLY A 64 16.12 9.02 2.89
C GLY A 64 14.88 8.23 3.33
N TYR A 65 13.79 8.27 2.57
CA TYR A 65 12.57 7.50 2.86
C TYR A 65 12.37 6.37 1.86
N TRP A 66 11.97 5.21 2.39
CA TRP A 66 11.55 4.06 1.61
C TRP A 66 10.03 4.05 1.40
N PRO A 67 9.52 3.48 0.30
CA PRO A 67 8.08 3.42 0.05
C PRO A 67 7.28 2.74 1.16
N ASN A 68 7.84 1.72 1.82
CA ASN A 68 7.20 1.03 2.95
C ASN A 68 7.17 1.85 4.25
N GLN A 69 7.78 3.04 4.28
CA GLN A 69 7.66 4.03 5.36
C GLN A 69 6.57 5.07 5.07
N LEU A 70 5.81 4.90 3.98
CA LEU A 70 4.64 5.72 3.66
C LEU A 70 3.36 4.97 4.05
N SER A 71 2.34 5.72 4.46
CA SER A 71 1.04 5.20 4.84
C SER A 71 0.29 4.71 3.61
N PHE A 72 0.04 3.40 3.54
CA PHE A 72 -0.73 2.81 2.44
C PHE A 72 -2.18 3.31 2.40
N SER A 73 -2.84 3.49 3.55
CA SER A 73 -4.23 3.95 3.60
C SER A 73 -4.39 5.38 3.06
N GLU A 74 -3.50 6.28 3.49
CA GLU A 74 -3.51 7.67 3.01
C GLU A 74 -3.14 7.74 1.52
N SER A 75 -2.15 6.94 1.10
CA SER A 75 -1.74 6.83 -0.32
C SER A 75 -2.89 6.30 -1.19
N CYS A 76 -3.63 5.29 -0.72
CA CYS A 76 -4.81 4.77 -1.39
C CYS A 76 -5.89 5.86 -1.53
N GLY A 77 -6.14 6.63 -0.47
CA GLY A 77 -7.04 7.78 -0.49
C GLY A 77 -6.61 8.85 -1.50
N MET A 78 -5.31 9.14 -1.59
CA MET A 78 -4.77 10.08 -2.59
C MET A 78 -4.96 9.58 -4.02
N VAL A 79 -4.66 8.30 -4.29
CA VAL A 79 -4.88 7.69 -5.61
C VAL A 79 -6.36 7.73 -5.98
N MET A 80 -7.26 7.41 -5.05
CA MET A 80 -8.71 7.50 -5.30
C MET A 80 -9.15 8.93 -5.64
N ARG A 81 -8.70 9.94 -4.88
CA ARG A 81 -8.98 11.35 -5.19
C ARG A 81 -8.45 11.74 -6.57
N MET A 82 -7.23 11.31 -6.90
CA MET A 82 -6.64 11.57 -8.22
C MET A 82 -7.49 10.97 -9.36
N LEU A 83 -7.93 9.72 -9.21
CA LEU A 83 -8.81 9.08 -10.20
C LEU A 83 -10.12 9.82 -10.38
N MET A 84 -10.71 10.37 -9.31
CA MET A 84 -11.90 11.21 -9.39
C MET A 84 -11.62 12.53 -10.13
N THR A 85 -10.48 13.19 -9.84
CA THR A 85 -10.07 14.42 -10.53
C THR A 85 -9.81 14.20 -12.02
N LEU A 86 -9.22 13.06 -12.39
CA LEU A 86 -8.92 12.72 -13.78
C LEU A 86 -10.17 12.64 -14.68
N GLN A 87 -11.33 12.30 -14.12
CA GLN A 87 -12.58 12.21 -14.90
C GLN A 87 -12.99 13.54 -15.53
N GLY A 88 -12.61 14.68 -14.93
CA GLY A 88 -12.90 16.02 -15.44
C GLY A 88 -11.67 16.76 -15.98
N ALA A 89 -10.50 16.14 -15.97
CA ALA A 89 -9.26 16.77 -16.42
C ALA A 89 -9.09 16.63 -17.95
N SER A 90 -8.54 17.68 -18.58
CA SER A 90 -8.11 17.56 -19.97
C SER A 90 -6.89 16.61 -20.06
N PRO A 91 -6.72 15.85 -21.15
CA PRO A 91 -5.59 14.93 -21.30
C PRO A 91 -4.21 15.58 -21.12
N GLY A 92 -4.07 16.85 -21.53
CA GLY A 92 -2.83 17.62 -21.38
C GLY A 92 -2.45 17.94 -19.93
N ARG A 93 -3.41 17.93 -19.00
CA ARG A 93 -3.18 18.22 -17.57
C ARG A 93 -2.80 16.97 -16.76
N ILE A 94 -3.03 15.77 -17.30
CA ILE A 94 -2.75 14.51 -16.60
C ILE A 94 -1.29 14.41 -16.14
N PRO A 95 -0.27 14.72 -16.96
CA PRO A 95 1.13 14.62 -16.52
C PRO A 95 1.46 15.57 -15.37
N GLU A 96 0.84 16.75 -15.32
CA GLU A 96 1.00 17.71 -14.23
C GLU A 96 0.43 17.15 -12.93
N LEU A 97 -0.82 16.70 -12.95
CA LEU A 97 -1.47 16.13 -11.78
C LEU A 97 -0.74 14.90 -11.23
N MET A 98 -0.13 14.07 -12.11
CA MET A 98 0.72 12.95 -11.71
C MET A 98 1.98 13.41 -10.97
N ARG A 99 2.62 14.50 -11.42
CA ARG A 99 3.78 15.10 -10.74
C ARG A 99 3.37 15.71 -9.40
N ASP A 100 2.24 16.39 -9.35
CA ASP A 100 1.71 16.98 -8.11
C ASP A 100 1.48 15.88 -7.07
N LEU A 101 0.83 14.79 -7.47
CA LEU A 101 0.60 13.63 -6.59
C LEU A 101 1.93 13.03 -6.10
N ALA A 102 2.93 12.89 -6.97
CA ALA A 102 4.25 12.41 -6.56
C ALA A 102 4.94 13.36 -5.55
N SER A 103 4.75 14.67 -5.71
CA SER A 103 5.31 15.67 -4.78
C SER A 103 4.70 15.65 -3.38
N MET A 104 3.49 15.10 -3.22
CA MET A 104 2.74 15.05 -1.96
C MET A 104 3.22 13.97 -0.97
N GLY A 105 4.30 13.24 -1.27
CA GLY A 105 4.81 12.16 -0.41
C GLY A 105 5.06 12.54 1.06
N GLN A 106 5.33 13.81 1.35
CA GLN A 106 5.53 14.31 2.72
C GLN A 106 4.29 14.11 3.61
N LEU A 107 3.09 14.21 3.03
CA LEU A 107 1.81 14.13 3.74
C LEU A 107 1.48 12.71 4.22
N VAL A 108 2.13 11.69 3.65
CA VAL A 108 1.85 10.28 3.94
C VAL A 108 2.98 9.59 4.70
N LYS A 109 3.95 10.34 5.23
CA LYS A 109 5.05 9.78 6.01
C LYS A 109 4.54 9.14 7.30
N LEU A 110 4.97 7.91 7.55
CA LEU A 110 4.78 7.26 8.84
C LEU A 110 5.88 7.69 9.82
N PRO A 111 5.58 7.70 11.13
CA PRO A 111 6.62 7.83 12.14
C PRO A 111 7.60 6.66 12.08
N THR A 112 8.83 6.88 12.56
CA THR A 112 9.86 5.85 12.62
C THR A 112 9.33 4.61 13.35
N ARG A 113 9.47 3.45 12.70
CA ARG A 113 8.99 2.17 13.25
C ARG A 113 9.83 1.82 14.48
N ARG A 114 9.15 1.51 15.58
CA ARG A 114 9.82 1.02 16.80
C ARG A 114 10.53 -0.29 16.51
N GLU A 115 11.75 -0.44 17.02
CA GLU A 115 12.46 -1.71 16.98
C GLU A 115 11.66 -2.77 17.73
N ARG A 116 11.49 -3.94 17.10
CA ARG A 116 10.80 -5.08 17.70
C ARG A 116 11.79 -6.22 17.90
N ALA A 117 12.16 -6.47 19.14
CA ALA A 117 12.91 -7.65 19.53
C ALA A 117 11.97 -8.68 20.16
N PHE A 118 11.79 -9.83 19.50
CA PHE A 118 11.10 -10.99 20.07
C PHE A 118 12.12 -12.10 20.25
N PRO A 119 12.90 -12.10 21.35
CA PRO A 119 13.88 -13.15 21.60
C PRO A 119 13.17 -14.50 21.60
N ARG A 120 13.77 -15.47 20.90
CA ARG A 120 13.25 -16.84 20.86
C ARG A 120 13.50 -17.50 22.22
N VAL A 121 12.55 -17.32 23.13
CA VAL A 121 12.57 -17.94 24.46
C VAL A 121 11.58 -19.10 24.46
N VAL A 122 12.02 -20.25 24.97
CA VAL A 122 11.12 -21.37 25.25
C VAL A 122 10.23 -20.93 26.41
N LYS A 123 8.94 -20.74 26.15
CA LYS A 123 7.99 -20.42 27.21
C LYS A 123 7.81 -21.66 28.10
N GLU A 124 7.93 -21.48 29.41
CA GLU A 124 7.60 -22.53 30.37
C GLU A 124 6.14 -22.94 30.16
N ARG A 125 5.88 -24.25 30.31
CA ARG A 125 4.52 -24.77 30.19
C ARG A 125 3.71 -24.27 31.41
N PRO A 126 2.45 -23.84 31.20
CA PRO A 126 1.59 -23.40 32.29
C PRO A 126 1.27 -24.53 33.27
#